data_AF-A0A6M0K5J1-F1
#
_entry.id   AF-A0A6M0K5J1-F1
#
_cell.length_a   1.000
_cell.length_b   1.000
_cell.length_c   1.000
_cell.angle_alpha   90.00
_cell.angle_beta   90.00
_cell.angle_gamma   90.00
#
_symmetry.space_group_name_H-M   'P 1'
#
loop_
_entity.id
_entity.type
_entity.pdbx_description
1 polymer ?
#
loop_
_entity_poly.entity_id
_entity_poly.type
_entity_poly.pdbx_seq_one_letter_code
_entity_poly.pdbx_strand_id
1 'polypeptide(L)'
;MFEPTENAIRYKWDPLTSTGYKLRFDAEGAAKGGHCCFHVEDWNCRTVTNEWPCEDLDEALGVLNHFFTVDIKQERERLSAWLPVQYRAAA
;
A
#
# COMPACT_ATOMS: atom_id res chain seq x y z
N MET A 1 -1.54 0.71 14.18
CA MET A 1 -0.87 -0.48 14.74
C MET A 1 -0.20 -1.18 13.58
N PHE A 2 1.14 -1.20 13.57
CA PHE A 2 1.96 -1.75 12.50
C PHE A 2 2.02 -3.28 12.68
N GLU A 3 1.58 -4.05 11.69
CA GLU A 3 1.64 -5.50 11.72
C GLU A 3 2.78 -5.97 10.79
N PRO A 4 3.94 -6.38 11.36
CA PRO A 4 5.12 -6.78 10.58
C PRO A 4 4.91 -8.07 9.77
N THR A 5 3.83 -8.80 10.03
CA THR A 5 3.44 -10.01 9.30
C THR A 5 2.71 -9.75 7.98
N GLU A 6 2.19 -8.54 7.75
CA GLU A 6 1.28 -8.31 6.61
C GLU A 6 1.90 -7.55 5.44
N ASN A 7 3.16 -7.07 5.56
CA ASN A 7 3.78 -6.19 4.56
C ASN A 7 2.79 -5.12 4.06
N ALA A 8 2.08 -4.46 4.99
CA ALA A 8 1.06 -3.50 4.60
C ALA A 8 0.89 -2.33 5.57
N ILE A 9 0.44 -1.21 5.03
CA ILE A 9 0.16 0.03 5.74
C ILE A 9 -1.33 0.35 5.63
N ARG A 10 -1.94 0.68 6.76
CA ARG A 10 -3.38 0.95 6.87
C ARG A 10 -3.64 2.46 6.86
N TYR A 11 -4.60 2.89 6.05
CA TYR A 11 -5.04 4.27 5.86
C TYR A 11 -6.52 4.38 6.26
N LYS A 12 -6.85 5.42 7.03
CA LYS A 12 -8.24 5.70 7.49
C LYS A 12 -8.94 4.46 8.06
N TRP A 13 -8.18 3.61 8.74
CA TRP A 13 -8.65 2.33 9.24
C TRP A 13 -9.46 2.49 10.51
N ASP A 14 -10.71 2.07 10.45
CA ASP A 14 -11.60 1.94 11.59
C ASP A 14 -11.55 0.49 12.13
N PRO A 15 -11.03 0.27 13.35
CA PRO A 15 -10.93 -1.07 13.91
C PRO A 15 -12.30 -1.65 14.34
N LEU A 16 -13.31 -0.82 14.57
CA LEU A 16 -14.63 -1.24 15.02
C LEU A 16 -15.40 -1.88 13.87
N THR A 17 -15.40 -1.25 12.69
CA THR A 17 -16.07 -1.76 11.48
C THR A 17 -15.13 -2.56 10.58
N SER A 18 -13.81 -2.54 10.86
CA SER A 18 -12.79 -3.12 9.98
C SER A 18 -12.92 -2.58 8.55
N THR A 19 -13.08 -1.26 8.47
CA THR A 19 -13.26 -0.52 7.22
C THR A 19 -12.09 0.44 7.05
N GLY A 20 -11.58 0.59 5.83
CA GLY A 20 -10.48 1.49 5.53
C GLY A 20 -9.68 1.00 4.34
N TYR A 21 -8.51 1.58 4.14
CA TYR A 21 -7.67 1.28 3.00
C TYR A 21 -6.37 0.66 3.49
N LYS A 22 -5.80 -0.23 2.69
CA LYS A 22 -4.56 -0.92 3.02
C LYS A 22 -3.66 -0.95 1.79
N LEU A 23 -2.45 -0.42 1.92
CA LEU A 23 -1.41 -0.53 0.93
C LEU A 23 -0.55 -1.74 1.28
N ARG A 24 -0.60 -2.80 0.49
CA ARG A 24 0.19 -4.02 0.64
C ARG A 24 1.35 -4.02 -0.35
N PHE A 25 2.51 -4.46 0.10
CA PHE A 25 3.66 -4.70 -0.76
C PHE A 25 3.83 -6.20 -0.99
N ASP A 26 3.73 -6.61 -2.25
CA ASP A 26 3.89 -8.00 -2.68
C ASP A 26 5.35 -8.27 -3.07
N ALA A 27 6.14 -8.68 -2.08
CA ALA A 27 7.56 -8.97 -2.26
C ALA A 27 7.81 -10.17 -3.19
N GLU A 28 6.86 -11.11 -3.29
CA GLU A 28 6.96 -12.27 -4.18
C GLU A 28 6.74 -11.90 -5.64
N GLY A 29 5.76 -11.03 -5.92
CA GLY A 29 5.54 -10.42 -7.23
C GLY A 29 6.78 -9.66 -7.70
N ALA A 30 7.32 -8.81 -6.82
CA ALA A 30 8.54 -8.06 -7.08
C ALA A 30 9.75 -8.97 -7.37
N ALA A 31 9.93 -10.04 -6.58
CA ALA A 31 11.05 -10.97 -6.74
C ALA A 31 10.97 -11.81 -8.02
N LYS A 32 9.77 -12.07 -8.54
CA LYS A 32 9.55 -12.81 -9.79
C LYS A 32 9.70 -11.95 -11.04
N GLY A 33 10.06 -10.66 -10.90
CA GLY A 33 10.07 -9.69 -12.00
C GLY A 33 8.67 -9.29 -12.46
N GLY A 34 7.66 -9.53 -11.63
CA GLY A 34 6.30 -9.10 -11.86
C GLY A 34 6.19 -7.59 -11.68
N HIS A 35 5.61 -6.94 -12.68
CA HIS A 35 5.43 -5.51 -12.71
C HIS A 35 4.61 -4.97 -11.53
N CYS A 36 3.69 -5.77 -10.95
CA CYS A 36 2.82 -5.34 -9.84
C CYS A 36 3.41 -5.69 -8.46
N CYS A 37 4.04 -4.72 -7.82
CA CYS A 37 4.63 -4.89 -6.47
C CYS A 37 3.77 -4.31 -5.36
N PHE A 38 2.78 -3.47 -5.69
CA PHE A 38 1.95 -2.75 -4.72
C PHE A 38 0.48 -3.05 -4.95
N HIS A 39 -0.29 -3.21 -3.87
CA HIS A 39 -1.73 -3.42 -3.94
C HIS A 39 -2.42 -2.45 -3.00
N VAL A 40 -3.30 -1.61 -3.53
CA VAL A 40 -4.20 -0.80 -2.70
C VAL A 40 -5.50 -1.58 -2.54
N GLU A 41 -5.83 -1.93 -1.32
CA GLU A 41 -7.02 -2.68 -0.96
C GLU A 41 -7.99 -1.75 -0.21
N ASP A 42 -9.22 -1.62 -0.69
CA ASP A 42 -10.34 -1.07 0.05
C ASP A 42 -10.96 -2.22 0.87
N TRP A 43 -11.06 -2.02 2.17
CA TRP A 43 -11.60 -2.96 3.11
C TRP A 43 -12.92 -2.44 3.66
N ASN A 44 -13.93 -3.30 3.67
CA ASN A 44 -15.19 -3.04 4.36
C ASN A 44 -15.66 -4.31 5.07
N CYS A 45 -15.95 -4.21 6.37
CA CYS A 45 -16.39 -5.35 7.18
C CYS A 45 -15.46 -6.58 7.05
N ARG A 46 -14.14 -6.38 7.16
CA ARG A 46 -13.10 -7.44 7.06
C ARG A 46 -13.00 -8.14 5.70
N THR A 47 -13.60 -7.58 4.67
CA THR A 47 -13.54 -8.09 3.30
C THR A 47 -12.92 -7.03 2.41
N VAL A 48 -12.04 -7.45 1.49
CA VAL A 48 -11.56 -6.57 0.43
C VAL A 48 -12.70 -6.35 -0.55
N THR A 49 -13.18 -5.11 -0.62
CA THR A 49 -14.25 -4.69 -1.53
C THR A 49 -13.72 -4.31 -2.89
N ASN A 50 -12.56 -3.65 -2.94
CA ASN A 50 -11.83 -3.35 -4.17
C ASN A 50 -10.33 -3.55 -3.96
N GLU A 51 -9.65 -3.99 -5.02
CA GLU A 51 -8.20 -4.07 -5.07
C GLU A 51 -7.70 -3.39 -6.34
N TRP A 52 -6.69 -2.54 -6.19
CA TRP A 52 -5.97 -1.93 -7.29
C TRP A 52 -4.52 -2.45 -7.28
N PRO A 53 -4.16 -3.34 -8.21
CA PRO A 53 -2.77 -3.71 -8.41
C PRO A 53 -2.03 -2.54 -9.06
N CYS A 54 -0.90 -2.17 -8.48
CA CYS A 54 -0.09 -1.04 -8.90
C CYS A 54 1.34 -1.51 -9.20
N GLU A 55 1.90 -0.97 -10.28
CA GLU A 55 3.26 -1.32 -10.68
C GLU A 55 4.29 -0.71 -9.72
N ASP A 56 4.12 0.59 -9.47
CA ASP A 56 5.02 1.40 -8.67
C ASP A 56 4.32 2.04 -7.47
N LEU A 57 5.14 2.51 -6.53
CA LEU A 57 4.68 3.21 -5.34
C LEU A 57 3.92 4.50 -5.69
N ASP A 58 4.35 5.21 -6.73
CA ASP A 58 3.73 6.47 -7.17
C ASP A 58 2.30 6.25 -7.68
N GLU A 59 2.06 5.14 -8.40
CA GLU A 59 0.74 4.77 -8.87
C GLU A 59 -0.20 4.42 -7.70
N ALA A 60 0.30 3.63 -6.74
CA ALA A 60 -0.44 3.31 -5.53
C ALA A 60 -0.78 4.55 -4.69
N LEU A 61 0.17 5.48 -4.59
CA LEU A 61 -0.04 6.78 -3.95
C LEU A 61 -1.05 7.64 -4.72
N GLY A 62 -1.04 7.59 -6.05
CA GLY A 62 -2.03 8.24 -6.92
C GLY A 62 -3.45 7.75 -6.62
N VAL A 63 -3.65 6.44 -6.49
CA VAL A 63 -4.93 5.84 -6.09
C VAL A 63 -5.35 6.34 -4.71
N LEU A 64 -4.46 6.26 -3.71
CA LEU A 64 -4.74 6.74 -2.35
C LEU A 64 -5.06 8.24 -2.31
N ASN A 65 -4.39 9.05 -3.13
CA ASN A 65 -4.61 10.49 -3.23
C ASN A 65 -5.97 10.82 -3.84
N HIS A 66 -6.43 10.01 -4.81
CA HIS A 66 -7.77 10.16 -5.37
C HIS A 66 -8.87 9.99 -4.29
N PHE A 67 -8.70 9.07 -3.35
CA PHE A 67 -9.70 8.80 -2.31
C PHE A 67 -9.59 9.71 -1.08
N PHE A 68 -8.37 10.03 -0.62
CA PHE A 68 -8.17 10.67 0.69
C PHE A 68 -7.38 11.98 0.66
N THR A 69 -6.96 12.45 -0.52
CA THR A 69 -6.05 13.60 -0.64
C THR A 69 -4.83 13.42 0.27
N VAL A 70 -3.91 12.54 -0.12
CA VAL A 70 -2.70 12.26 0.65
C VAL A 70 -1.55 13.11 0.14
N ASP A 71 -0.67 13.55 1.03
CA ASP A 71 0.56 14.23 0.62
C ASP A 71 1.53 13.19 0.03
N ILE A 72 1.52 13.09 -1.30
CA ILE A 72 2.31 12.10 -2.06
C ILE A 72 3.79 12.16 -1.66
N LYS A 73 4.35 13.36 -1.48
CA LYS A 73 5.78 13.52 -1.16
C LYS A 73 6.09 12.97 0.23
N GLN A 74 5.31 13.37 1.23
CA GLN A 74 5.51 12.92 2.60
C GLN A 74 5.29 11.41 2.73
N GLU A 75 4.24 10.86 2.09
CA GLU A 75 3.99 9.43 2.13
C GLU A 75 5.04 8.64 1.35
N ARG A 76 5.54 9.15 0.21
CA ARG A 76 6.65 8.52 -0.50
C ARG A 76 7.89 8.39 0.37
N GLU A 77 8.26 9.45 1.12
CA GLU A 77 9.40 9.39 2.03
C GLU A 77 9.19 8.36 3.15
N ARG A 78 7.98 8.36 3.73
CA ARG A 78 7.60 7.42 4.79
C ARG A 78 7.59 5.96 4.30
N LEU A 79 7.06 5.73 3.09
CA LEU A 79 6.96 4.42 2.45
C LEU A 79 8.31 3.93 1.97
N SER A 80 9.17 4.81 1.46
CA SER A 80 10.56 4.50 1.14
C SER A 80 11.33 4.05 2.38
N ALA A 81 11.08 4.65 3.54
CA ALA A 81 11.67 4.20 4.80
C ALA A 81 11.17 2.80 5.22
N TRP A 82 9.92 2.48 4.90
CA TRP A 82 9.28 1.20 5.20
C TRP A 82 9.68 0.06 4.23
N LEU A 83 9.92 0.36 2.97
CA LEU A 83 10.28 -0.63 1.95
C LEU A 83 11.66 -1.27 2.21
N PRO A 84 11.82 -2.57 1.93
CA PRO A 84 13.12 -3.25 2.01
C PRO A 84 14.16 -2.54 1.13
N VAL A 85 15.40 -2.44 1.61
CA VAL A 85 16.47 -1.65 0.97
C VAL A 85 16.70 -2.03 -0.51
N GLN A 86 16.46 -3.29 -0.86
CA GLN A 86 16.58 -3.84 -2.20
C GLN A 86 15.52 -3.34 -3.20
N TYR A 87 14.41 -2.78 -2.71
CA TYR A 87 13.34 -2.17 -3.52
C TYR A 87 13.26 -0.65 -3.35
N ARG A 88 14.13 -0.04 -2.51
CA ARG A 88 14.25 1.42 -2.40
C ARG A 88 14.82 2.10 -3.65
N ALA A 89 15.50 1.33 -4.51
CA ALA A 89 16.17 1.88 -5.71
C ALA A 89 15.24 2.12 -6.91
N ALA A 90 13.98 1.66 -6.84
CA ALA A 90 12.98 1.86 -7.88
C ALA A 90 11.91 2.93 -7.52
N ALA A 91 12.07 3.62 -6.39
CA ALA A 91 11.08 4.55 -5.81
C ALA A 91 11.41 6.04 -6.03
#